data_AF-A0A7K4CA04-F1
#
_entry.id   AF-A0A7K4CA04-F1
#
_cell.length_a   1.000
_cell.length_b   1.000
_cell.length_c   1.000
_cell.angle_alpha   90.00
_cell.angle_beta   90.00
_cell.angle_gamma   90.00
#
_symmetry.space_group_name_H-M   'P 1'
#
loop_
_entity.id
_entity.type
_entity.pdbx_description
1 polymer ?
#
loop_
_entity_poly.entity_id
_entity_poly.type
_entity_poly.pdbx_seq_one_letter_code
_entity_poly.pdbx_strand_id
1 'polypeptide(L)'
;QSKQGDLTRVTISGGGDPSCYPRFTDLIELLGSMEAPLHIGYTSGKGWDDPKTADLLIDNGLSEISFTVFAADPALRKRYMHDPTPDISLKILEKLCEHADVYAAAVILPGINDGPVLEHTCSWLEERGAKGIILMRFANATNQGLILGNGPVIPGQRVHTITEFRDIITDIQSRHQMKISGTPLWDPEIGCPFAILNEPDLLKKLPQVSRRASVLSGAIAAPYVQKILTECGAQAPVIAVDKEIACLITIEDLQSVPLADLEETVILPGRAFIHDPEAADVLSRDGTVRLVVRGPEMLTADAETSMGMTRDQVLEMEMNGFSQLIWIINRFGKD
;
A
#
# COMPACT_ATOMS: atom_id res chain seq x y z
N GLN A 1 -10.73 37.23 -11.49
CA GLN A 1 -9.61 36.34 -11.13
C GLN A 1 -9.85 35.00 -11.83
N SER A 2 -9.43 34.87 -13.09
CA SER A 2 -9.40 33.57 -13.78
C SER A 2 -8.12 32.86 -13.38
N LYS A 3 -8.21 31.78 -12.60
CA LYS A 3 -7.10 30.84 -12.48
C LYS A 3 -6.98 30.12 -13.83
N GLN A 4 -6.26 30.70 -14.78
CA GLN A 4 -5.74 29.99 -15.95
C GLN A 4 -4.50 29.22 -15.50
N GLY A 5 -4.72 28.05 -14.91
CA GLY A 5 -3.74 26.97 -14.98
C GLY A 5 -4.33 25.94 -15.94
N ASP A 6 -3.59 25.56 -16.97
CA ASP A 6 -4.03 24.50 -17.87
C ASP A 6 -4.23 23.22 -17.06
N LEU A 7 -5.38 22.57 -17.25
CA LEU A 7 -5.72 21.33 -16.56
C LEU A 7 -4.82 20.22 -17.12
N THR A 8 -3.89 19.70 -16.31
CA THR A 8 -2.88 18.73 -16.78
C THR A 8 -3.36 17.29 -16.78
N ARG A 9 -4.33 16.95 -15.92
CA ARG A 9 -4.92 15.61 -15.79
C ARG A 9 -6.22 15.66 -14.98
N VAL A 10 -7.16 14.77 -15.28
CA VAL A 10 -8.32 14.49 -14.43
C VAL A 10 -8.20 13.06 -13.88
N THR A 11 -8.19 12.92 -12.55
CA THR A 11 -8.20 11.59 -11.90
C THR A 11 -9.60 11.25 -11.42
N ILE A 12 -10.14 10.13 -11.89
CA ILE A 12 -11.37 9.51 -11.41
C ILE A 12 -11.01 8.46 -10.36
N SER A 13 -11.43 8.69 -9.13
CA SER A 13 -11.27 7.75 -8.01
C SER A 13 -12.47 7.86 -7.07
N GLY A 14 -12.74 6.82 -6.29
CA GLY A 14 -13.85 6.78 -5.35
C GLY A 14 -13.68 5.67 -4.33
N GLY A 15 -14.50 5.70 -3.26
CA GLY A 15 -14.52 4.64 -2.24
C GLY A 15 -15.12 3.30 -2.71
N GLY A 16 -15.62 3.24 -3.94
CA GLY A 16 -16.12 2.03 -4.59
C GLY A 16 -15.66 2.01 -6.05
N ASP A 17 -16.03 0.94 -6.77
CA ASP A 17 -15.60 0.75 -8.15
C ASP A 17 -16.28 1.75 -9.12
N PRO A 18 -15.52 2.65 -9.77
CA PRO A 18 -16.07 3.61 -10.71
C PRO A 18 -16.77 2.96 -11.90
N SER A 19 -16.38 1.74 -12.30
CA SER A 19 -17.08 1.01 -13.38
C SER A 19 -18.54 0.73 -13.05
N CYS A 20 -18.92 0.68 -11.77
CA CYS A 20 -20.30 0.49 -11.34
C CYS A 20 -21.09 1.79 -11.20
N TYR A 21 -20.51 2.95 -11.54
CA TYR A 21 -21.22 4.22 -11.45
C TYR A 21 -22.33 4.30 -12.53
N PRO A 22 -23.61 4.50 -12.16
CA PRO A 22 -24.72 4.43 -13.13
C PRO A 22 -24.68 5.47 -14.25
N ARG A 23 -23.90 6.54 -14.10
CA ARG A 23 -23.72 7.60 -15.10
C ARG A 23 -22.27 7.64 -15.60
N PHE A 24 -21.61 6.49 -15.63
CA PHE A 24 -20.21 6.38 -16.07
C PHE A 24 -19.99 6.95 -17.46
N THR A 25 -20.83 6.58 -18.44
CA THR A 25 -20.72 7.10 -19.81
C THR A 25 -20.79 8.62 -19.86
N ASP A 26 -21.86 9.20 -19.31
CA ASP A 26 -22.03 10.66 -19.29
C ASP A 26 -20.89 11.39 -18.57
N LEU A 27 -20.34 10.76 -17.52
CA LEU A 27 -19.18 11.30 -16.81
C LEU A 27 -17.94 11.30 -17.72
N ILE A 28 -17.64 10.20 -18.40
CA ILE A 28 -16.50 10.11 -19.30
C ILE A 28 -16.61 11.10 -20.46
N GLU A 29 -17.78 11.22 -21.10
CA GLU A 29 -18.00 12.18 -22.19
C GLU A 29 -17.87 13.64 -21.72
N LEU A 30 -18.42 13.96 -20.54
CA LEU A 30 -18.29 15.30 -19.96
C LEU A 30 -16.83 15.63 -19.68
N LEU A 31 -16.07 14.71 -19.08
CA LEU A 31 -14.67 14.92 -18.76
C LEU A 31 -13.79 14.96 -20.01
N GLY A 32 -14.07 14.13 -21.02
CA GLY A 32 -13.38 14.13 -22.30
C GLY A 32 -13.50 15.46 -23.05
N SER A 33 -14.63 16.17 -22.90
CA SER A 33 -14.82 17.52 -23.48
C SER A 33 -13.87 18.59 -22.90
N MET A 34 -13.18 18.30 -21.80
CA MET A 34 -12.19 19.18 -21.20
C MET A 34 -10.81 19.08 -21.86
N GLU A 35 -10.60 18.12 -22.78
CA GLU A 35 -9.36 17.88 -23.52
C GLU A 35 -8.11 17.63 -22.63
N ALA A 36 -8.32 17.34 -21.35
CA ALA A 36 -7.27 16.95 -20.42
C ALA A 36 -7.16 15.42 -20.33
N PRO A 37 -5.95 14.85 -20.22
CA PRO A 37 -5.77 13.41 -20.06
C PRO A 37 -6.59 12.85 -18.89
N LEU A 38 -7.31 11.76 -19.14
CA LEU A 38 -8.08 11.06 -18.12
C LEU A 38 -7.22 9.97 -17.48
N HIS A 39 -7.34 9.87 -16.17
CA HIS A 39 -6.72 8.82 -15.38
C HIS A 39 -7.78 8.18 -14.48
N ILE A 40 -7.88 6.85 -14.51
CA ILE A 40 -8.74 6.11 -13.58
C ILE A 40 -7.84 5.51 -12.49
N GLY A 41 -7.90 6.07 -11.29
CA GLY A 41 -7.04 5.67 -10.18
C GLY A 41 -7.38 4.32 -9.56
N TYR A 42 -8.54 3.74 -9.88
CA TYR A 42 -8.95 2.39 -9.48
C TYR A 42 -10.20 1.96 -10.24
N THR A 43 -10.23 0.72 -10.72
CA THR A 43 -11.45 0.01 -11.18
C THR A 43 -11.19 -1.50 -11.21
N SER A 44 -12.23 -2.33 -11.13
CA SER A 44 -12.12 -3.76 -11.50
C SER A 44 -12.73 -4.09 -12.87
N GLY A 45 -13.40 -3.12 -13.49
CA GLY A 45 -14.10 -3.27 -14.76
C GLY A 45 -15.37 -4.12 -14.69
N LYS A 46 -15.78 -4.59 -13.50
CA LYS A 46 -16.94 -5.48 -13.32
C LYS A 46 -18.28 -4.84 -13.68
N GLY A 47 -18.35 -3.51 -13.67
CA GLY A 47 -19.54 -2.76 -14.08
C GLY A 47 -19.61 -2.50 -15.59
N TRP A 48 -18.57 -2.89 -16.35
CA TRP A 48 -18.54 -2.74 -17.80
C TRP A 48 -18.91 -4.05 -18.48
N ASP A 49 -20.07 -4.06 -19.12
CA ASP A 49 -20.69 -5.22 -19.78
C ASP A 49 -20.73 -5.10 -21.32
N ASP A 50 -20.24 -3.98 -21.87
CA ASP A 50 -20.07 -3.75 -23.32
C ASP A 50 -18.59 -3.50 -23.66
N PRO A 51 -17.97 -4.29 -24.57
CA PRO A 51 -16.61 -4.03 -25.05
C PRO A 51 -16.37 -2.61 -25.57
N LYS A 52 -17.41 -1.92 -26.04
CA LYS A 52 -17.33 -0.51 -26.49
C LYS A 52 -16.97 0.46 -25.38
N THR A 53 -17.03 0.07 -24.11
CA THR A 53 -16.54 0.92 -23.01
C THR A 53 -15.05 1.21 -23.16
N ALA A 54 -14.26 0.29 -23.73
CA ALA A 54 -12.86 0.56 -24.05
C ALA A 54 -12.72 1.70 -25.08
N ASP A 55 -13.50 1.65 -26.18
CA ASP A 55 -13.53 2.70 -27.20
C ASP A 55 -13.93 4.04 -26.59
N LEU A 56 -14.99 4.07 -25.80
CA LEU A 56 -15.45 5.27 -25.10
C LEU A 56 -14.31 5.89 -24.27
N LEU A 57 -13.57 5.09 -23.52
CA LEU A 57 -12.47 5.58 -22.68
C LEU A 57 -11.31 6.12 -23.51
N ILE A 58 -10.91 5.39 -24.54
CA ILE A 58 -9.82 5.78 -25.45
C ILE A 58 -10.17 7.07 -26.18
N ASP A 59 -11.37 7.15 -26.77
CA ASP A 59 -11.85 8.30 -27.54
C ASP A 59 -11.98 9.57 -26.67
N ASN A 60 -12.17 9.41 -25.35
CA ASN A 60 -12.24 10.51 -24.40
C ASN A 60 -10.90 10.78 -23.68
N GLY A 61 -9.79 10.23 -24.17
CA GLY A 61 -8.45 10.61 -23.72
C GLY A 61 -7.97 9.92 -22.44
N LEU A 62 -8.43 8.70 -22.15
CA LEU A 62 -7.84 7.86 -21.11
C LEU A 62 -6.36 7.61 -21.43
N SER A 63 -5.47 8.09 -20.56
CA SER A 63 -4.02 7.92 -20.70
C SER A 63 -3.44 6.91 -19.71
N GLU A 64 -4.08 6.73 -18.55
CA GLU A 64 -3.57 5.88 -17.46
C GLU A 64 -4.73 5.24 -16.70
N ILE A 65 -4.55 4.00 -16.25
CA ILE A 65 -5.57 3.29 -15.49
C ILE A 65 -4.96 2.27 -14.52
N SER A 66 -5.45 2.27 -13.28
CA SER A 66 -5.22 1.20 -12.32
C SER A 66 -6.37 0.19 -12.34
N PHE A 67 -6.09 -1.06 -12.72
CA PHE A 67 -7.10 -2.09 -12.97
C PHE A 67 -6.90 -3.34 -12.11
N THR A 68 -7.89 -3.70 -11.29
CA THR A 68 -7.85 -4.94 -10.50
C THR A 68 -8.19 -6.15 -11.37
N VAL A 69 -7.17 -6.93 -11.71
CA VAL A 69 -7.32 -8.10 -12.60
C VAL A 69 -7.72 -9.36 -11.82
N PHE A 70 -7.22 -9.54 -10.59
CA PHE A 70 -7.29 -10.76 -9.75
C PHE A 70 -6.69 -12.03 -10.40
N ALA A 71 -7.15 -12.39 -11.60
CA ALA A 71 -6.60 -13.45 -12.44
C ALA A 71 -7.02 -13.21 -13.90
N ALA A 72 -6.20 -13.66 -14.85
CA ALA A 72 -6.58 -13.70 -16.27
C ALA A 72 -7.56 -14.85 -16.62
N ASP A 73 -7.90 -15.70 -15.64
CA ASP A 73 -8.95 -16.73 -15.77
C ASP A 73 -10.34 -16.14 -15.46
N PRO A 74 -11.26 -16.07 -16.44
CA PRO A 74 -12.62 -15.56 -16.22
C PRO A 74 -13.41 -16.31 -15.14
N ALA A 75 -13.17 -17.62 -14.96
CA ALA A 75 -13.88 -18.43 -13.97
C ALA A 75 -13.46 -18.05 -12.54
N LEU A 76 -12.18 -17.73 -12.33
CA LEU A 76 -11.69 -17.24 -11.04
C LEU A 76 -12.25 -15.85 -10.74
N ARG A 77 -12.26 -14.93 -11.72
CA ARG A 77 -12.90 -13.62 -11.56
C ARG A 77 -14.37 -13.74 -11.18
N LYS A 78 -15.14 -14.57 -11.90
CA LYS A 78 -16.56 -14.80 -11.61
C LYS A 78 -16.79 -15.31 -10.19
N ARG A 79 -15.97 -16.26 -9.75
CA ARG A 79 -16.13 -16.91 -8.44
C ARG A 79 -15.72 -16.01 -7.28
N TYR A 80 -14.59 -15.33 -7.39
CA TYR A 80 -13.96 -14.63 -6.26
C TYR A 80 -14.16 -13.12 -6.27
N MET A 81 -14.33 -12.50 -7.43
CA MET A 81 -14.67 -11.07 -7.54
C MET A 81 -16.17 -10.82 -7.72
N HIS A 82 -16.95 -11.88 -7.97
CA HIS A 82 -18.36 -11.78 -8.39
C HIS A 82 -18.54 -10.91 -9.64
N ASP A 83 -17.56 -10.97 -10.55
CA ASP A 83 -17.64 -10.31 -11.85
C ASP A 83 -18.79 -10.94 -12.67
N PRO A 84 -19.81 -10.15 -13.07
CA PRO A 84 -20.96 -10.68 -13.81
C PRO A 84 -20.58 -11.07 -15.25
N THR A 85 -19.59 -10.40 -15.85
CA THR A 85 -19.21 -10.52 -17.27
C THR A 85 -17.69 -10.53 -17.42
N PRO A 86 -16.98 -11.51 -16.81
CA PRO A 86 -15.52 -11.49 -16.71
C PRO A 86 -14.82 -11.53 -18.07
N ASP A 87 -15.38 -12.23 -19.05
CA ASP A 87 -14.86 -12.24 -20.42
C ASP A 87 -14.91 -10.86 -21.08
N ILE A 88 -15.89 -10.03 -20.73
CA ILE A 88 -16.01 -8.66 -21.25
C ILE A 88 -15.01 -7.74 -20.54
N SER A 89 -14.95 -7.80 -19.21
CA SER A 89 -13.99 -7.00 -18.43
C SER A 89 -12.54 -7.28 -18.84
N LEU A 90 -12.19 -8.54 -19.11
CA LEU A 90 -10.85 -8.91 -19.61
C LEU A 90 -10.59 -8.44 -21.05
N LYS A 91 -11.59 -8.48 -21.94
CA LYS A 91 -11.46 -7.92 -23.31
C LYS A 91 -11.27 -6.40 -23.29
N ILE A 92 -11.97 -5.71 -22.38
CA ILE A 92 -11.78 -4.27 -22.19
C ILE A 92 -10.36 -4.01 -21.69
N LEU A 93 -9.90 -4.74 -20.67
CA LEU A 93 -8.53 -4.62 -20.16
C LEU A 93 -7.48 -4.85 -21.26
N GLU A 94 -7.63 -5.91 -22.05
CA GLU A 94 -6.75 -6.22 -23.19
C GLU A 94 -6.63 -5.04 -24.14
N LYS A 95 -7.77 -4.46 -24.56
CA LYS A 95 -7.78 -3.30 -25.45
C LYS A 95 -7.17 -2.05 -24.79
N LEU A 96 -7.40 -1.84 -23.49
CA LEU A 96 -6.81 -0.71 -22.78
C LEU A 96 -5.29 -0.80 -22.66
N CYS A 97 -4.72 -2.01 -22.51
CA CYS A 97 -3.27 -2.19 -22.46
C CYS A 97 -2.56 -1.74 -23.76
N GLU A 98 -3.26 -1.77 -24.91
CA GLU A 98 -2.72 -1.31 -26.19
C GLU A 98 -2.71 0.22 -26.34
N HIS A 99 -3.54 0.94 -25.55
CA HIS A 99 -3.85 2.34 -25.78
C HIS A 99 -3.60 3.28 -24.59
N ALA A 100 -3.42 2.73 -23.38
CA ALA A 100 -3.20 3.49 -22.15
C ALA A 100 -2.11 2.83 -21.29
N ASP A 101 -1.53 3.60 -20.37
CA ASP A 101 -0.65 3.06 -19.34
C ASP A 101 -1.48 2.31 -18.29
N VAL A 102 -1.55 0.99 -18.46
CA VAL A 102 -2.26 0.09 -17.54
C VAL A 102 -1.33 -0.38 -16.43
N TYR A 103 -1.71 -0.10 -15.19
CA TYR A 103 -1.13 -0.67 -13.98
C TYR A 103 -2.12 -1.65 -13.37
N ALA A 104 -1.81 -2.93 -13.39
CA ALA A 104 -2.69 -3.96 -12.85
C ALA A 104 -2.56 -4.06 -11.33
N ALA A 105 -3.57 -4.64 -10.70
CA ALA A 105 -3.54 -4.99 -9.28
C ALA A 105 -4.19 -6.35 -9.04
N ALA A 106 -3.67 -7.14 -8.11
CA ALA A 106 -4.26 -8.43 -7.75
C ALA A 106 -4.11 -8.74 -6.26
N VAL A 107 -5.22 -9.07 -5.59
CA VAL A 107 -5.18 -9.65 -4.25
C VAL A 107 -4.85 -11.13 -4.37
N ILE A 108 -3.78 -11.58 -3.71
CA ILE A 108 -3.23 -12.93 -3.87
C ILE A 108 -3.68 -13.82 -2.72
N LEU A 109 -4.39 -14.89 -3.06
CA LEU A 109 -4.94 -15.88 -2.14
C LEU A 109 -4.20 -17.21 -2.33
N PRO A 110 -3.64 -17.79 -1.25
CA PRO A 110 -2.97 -19.09 -1.31
C PRO A 110 -3.86 -20.19 -1.91
N GLY A 111 -3.34 -20.89 -2.92
CA GLY A 111 -3.99 -22.02 -3.59
C GLY A 111 -5.15 -21.65 -4.52
N ILE A 112 -5.37 -20.36 -4.77
CA ILE A 112 -6.46 -19.87 -5.63
C ILE A 112 -5.90 -19.17 -6.86
N ASN A 113 -5.18 -18.07 -6.66
CA ASN A 113 -4.61 -17.27 -7.74
C ASN A 113 -3.12 -16.96 -7.52
N ASP A 114 -2.43 -17.73 -6.68
CA ASP A 114 -0.97 -17.75 -6.61
C ASP A 114 -0.36 -18.84 -7.53
N GLY A 115 0.96 -19.00 -7.49
CA GLY A 115 1.66 -20.05 -8.22
C GLY A 115 1.45 -19.99 -9.75
N PRO A 116 1.08 -21.10 -10.42
CA PRO A 116 0.89 -21.12 -11.88
C PRO A 116 -0.19 -20.15 -12.39
N VAL A 117 -1.23 -19.87 -11.61
CA VAL A 117 -2.29 -18.94 -12.01
C VAL A 117 -1.77 -17.50 -12.02
N LEU A 118 -0.99 -17.14 -11.00
CA LEU A 118 -0.32 -15.83 -10.95
C LEU A 118 0.64 -15.69 -12.13
N GLU A 119 1.46 -16.70 -12.38
CA GLU A 119 2.40 -16.68 -13.52
C GLU A 119 1.68 -16.45 -14.85
N HIS A 120 0.61 -17.22 -15.10
CA HIS A 120 -0.18 -17.06 -16.31
C HIS A 120 -0.80 -15.65 -16.40
N THR A 121 -1.29 -15.11 -15.29
CA THR A 121 -1.86 -13.77 -15.23
C THR A 121 -0.82 -12.70 -15.55
N CYS A 122 0.40 -12.83 -15.00
CA CYS A 122 1.50 -11.91 -15.28
C CYS A 122 1.93 -11.97 -16.76
N SER A 123 2.11 -13.18 -17.32
CA SER A 123 2.43 -13.33 -18.76
C SER A 123 1.35 -12.71 -19.63
N TRP A 124 0.08 -12.96 -19.31
CA TRP A 124 -1.07 -12.43 -20.06
C TRP A 124 -1.09 -10.90 -20.09
N LEU A 125 -0.76 -10.25 -18.97
CA LEU A 125 -0.69 -8.80 -18.85
C LEU A 125 0.51 -8.22 -19.62
N GLU A 126 1.68 -8.82 -19.46
CA GLU A 126 2.91 -8.39 -20.12
C GLU A 126 2.79 -8.51 -21.65
N GLU A 127 2.26 -9.63 -22.16
CA GLU A 127 2.00 -9.84 -23.59
C GLU A 127 1.08 -8.78 -24.20
N ARG A 128 0.24 -8.14 -23.38
CA ARG A 128 -0.72 -7.11 -23.81
C ARG A 128 -0.22 -5.69 -23.61
N GLY A 129 0.94 -5.50 -22.97
CA GLY A 129 1.57 -4.18 -22.81
C GLY A 129 1.28 -3.46 -21.50
N ALA A 130 0.79 -4.16 -20.48
CA ALA A 130 0.67 -3.58 -19.13
C ALA A 130 2.03 -3.10 -18.62
N LYS A 131 2.06 -1.97 -17.90
CA LYS A 131 3.30 -1.36 -17.37
C LYS A 131 3.80 -2.02 -16.10
N GLY A 132 2.89 -2.59 -15.32
CA GLY A 132 3.24 -3.32 -14.12
C GLY A 132 2.01 -3.89 -13.41
N ILE A 133 2.27 -4.63 -12.33
CA ILE A 133 1.25 -5.19 -11.45
C ILE A 133 1.64 -5.02 -9.98
N ILE A 134 0.69 -4.56 -9.16
CA ILE A 134 0.79 -4.56 -7.70
C ILE A 134 0.12 -5.81 -7.16
N LEU A 135 0.89 -6.65 -6.47
CA LEU A 135 0.39 -7.80 -5.74
C LEU A 135 0.01 -7.36 -4.31
N MET A 136 -1.23 -7.59 -3.91
CA MET A 136 -1.71 -7.29 -2.57
C MET A 136 -1.83 -8.57 -1.79
N ARG A 137 -1.17 -8.66 -0.63
CA ARG A 137 -1.33 -9.84 0.23
C ARG A 137 -2.73 -9.86 0.81
N PHE A 138 -3.42 -10.99 0.68
CA PHE A 138 -4.77 -11.13 1.22
C PHE A 138 -4.81 -10.94 2.74
N ALA A 139 -5.62 -9.99 3.21
CA ALA A 139 -5.95 -9.84 4.62
C ALA A 139 -7.25 -10.60 4.92
N ASN A 140 -7.20 -11.52 5.89
CA ASN A 140 -8.35 -12.31 6.30
C ASN A 140 -8.80 -12.03 7.73
N ALA A 141 -7.95 -11.46 8.59
CA ALA A 141 -8.24 -11.16 9.99
C ALA A 141 -7.89 -9.72 10.39
N THR A 142 -8.45 -9.25 11.51
CA THR A 142 -8.31 -7.86 12.00
C THR A 142 -6.86 -7.41 12.16
N ASN A 143 -5.94 -8.29 12.54
CA ASN A 143 -4.53 -7.91 12.65
C ASN A 143 -3.85 -7.62 11.30
N GLN A 144 -4.45 -8.04 10.18
CA GLN A 144 -3.87 -7.92 8.83
C GLN A 144 -4.37 -6.71 8.04
N GLY A 145 -5.39 -6.00 8.54
CA GLY A 145 -5.98 -4.87 7.84
C GLY A 145 -7.15 -4.25 8.61
N LEU A 146 -7.89 -3.35 7.95
CA LEU A 146 -9.14 -2.79 8.49
C LEU A 146 -10.30 -3.79 8.30
N ILE A 147 -10.25 -4.89 9.04
CA ILE A 147 -11.35 -5.87 9.15
C ILE A 147 -12.05 -5.59 10.48
N LEU A 148 -13.18 -4.88 10.39
CA LEU A 148 -13.94 -4.31 11.51
C LEU A 148 -14.83 -5.36 12.17
N GLY A 149 -14.22 -6.35 12.81
CA GLY A 149 -14.92 -7.41 13.55
C GLY A 149 -15.71 -8.39 12.68
N ASN A 150 -15.62 -8.26 11.35
CA ASN A 150 -16.23 -9.14 10.36
C ASN A 150 -15.29 -10.22 9.83
N GLY A 151 -14.16 -10.43 10.51
CA GLY A 151 -13.21 -11.49 10.19
C GLY A 151 -13.65 -12.85 10.75
N PRO A 152 -13.25 -13.98 10.13
CA PRO A 152 -12.50 -14.04 8.88
C PRO A 152 -13.35 -13.62 7.67
N VAL A 153 -12.74 -12.94 6.70
CA VAL A 153 -13.42 -12.55 5.44
C VAL A 153 -13.80 -13.79 4.63
N ILE A 154 -12.90 -14.76 4.53
CA ILE A 154 -13.14 -16.09 3.94
C ILE A 154 -12.80 -17.16 4.99
N PRO A 155 -13.80 -17.87 5.55
CA PRO A 155 -13.56 -18.92 6.54
C PRO A 155 -12.64 -20.03 6.05
N GLY A 156 -11.65 -20.40 6.86
CA GLY A 156 -10.69 -21.47 6.54
C GLY A 156 -9.64 -21.11 5.48
N GLN A 157 -9.72 -19.93 4.85
CA GLN A 157 -8.71 -19.49 3.90
C GLN A 157 -7.43 -19.08 4.62
N ARG A 158 -6.33 -19.75 4.28
CA ARG A 158 -4.99 -19.39 4.73
C ARG A 158 -4.57 -18.04 4.11
N VAL A 159 -3.71 -17.32 4.82
CA VAL A 159 -2.99 -16.13 4.32
C VAL A 159 -1.50 -16.45 4.23
N HIS A 160 -0.81 -15.93 3.21
CA HIS A 160 0.65 -16.01 3.13
C HIS A 160 1.30 -15.30 4.32
N THR A 161 2.38 -15.87 4.83
CA THR A 161 3.29 -15.09 5.69
C THR A 161 3.95 -13.96 4.89
N ILE A 162 4.50 -12.96 5.57
CA ILE A 162 5.23 -11.86 4.92
C ILE A 162 6.41 -12.37 4.09
N THR A 163 7.15 -13.35 4.62
CA THR A 163 8.28 -13.96 3.92
C THR A 163 7.84 -14.71 2.67
N GLU A 164 6.81 -15.56 2.77
CA GLU A 164 6.29 -16.28 1.60
C GLU A 164 5.79 -15.31 0.52
N PHE A 165 5.11 -14.23 0.92
CA PHE A 165 4.60 -13.24 -0.02
C PHE A 165 5.73 -12.47 -0.72
N ARG A 166 6.74 -12.04 0.03
CA ARG A 166 7.96 -11.41 -0.53
C ARG A 166 8.68 -12.32 -1.51
N ASP A 167 8.80 -13.60 -1.17
CA ASP A 167 9.50 -14.58 -2.00
C ASP A 167 8.72 -14.84 -3.31
N ILE A 168 7.37 -14.87 -3.26
CA ILE A 168 6.51 -14.91 -4.45
C ILE A 168 6.75 -13.70 -5.36
N ILE A 169 6.75 -12.48 -4.80
CA ILE A 169 6.99 -11.25 -5.57
C ILE A 169 8.36 -11.31 -6.26
N THR A 170 9.39 -11.71 -5.52
CA THR A 170 10.77 -11.79 -6.01
C THR A 170 10.89 -12.81 -7.14
N ASP A 171 10.27 -13.97 -7.00
CA ASP A 171 10.28 -15.05 -8.00
C ASP A 171 9.55 -14.64 -9.29
N ILE A 172 8.37 -14.02 -9.19
CA ILE A 172 7.66 -13.51 -10.37
C ILE A 172 8.47 -12.39 -11.03
N GLN A 173 8.98 -11.40 -10.29
CA GLN A 173 9.79 -10.33 -10.86
C GLN A 173 11.02 -10.83 -11.63
N SER A 174 11.60 -11.98 -11.24
CA SER A 174 12.75 -12.56 -11.95
C SER A 174 12.42 -13.14 -13.34
N ARG A 175 11.13 -13.31 -13.65
CA ARG A 175 10.63 -13.98 -14.86
C ARG A 175 9.90 -13.04 -15.83
N HIS A 176 9.64 -11.81 -15.43
CA HIS A 176 8.90 -10.80 -16.20
C HIS A 176 9.70 -9.49 -16.28
N GLN A 177 9.46 -8.71 -17.33
CA GLN A 177 10.06 -7.40 -17.56
C GLN A 177 9.20 -6.25 -17.03
N MET A 178 7.87 -6.42 -17.00
CA MET A 178 6.98 -5.44 -16.39
C MET A 178 7.28 -5.29 -14.90
N LYS A 179 7.00 -4.11 -14.34
CA LYS A 179 7.26 -3.85 -12.92
C LYS A 179 6.31 -4.66 -12.04
N ILE A 180 6.83 -5.41 -11.10
CA ILE A 180 6.07 -6.20 -10.14
C ILE A 180 6.50 -5.79 -8.74
N SER A 181 5.54 -5.26 -7.99
CA SER A 181 5.72 -4.91 -6.59
C SER A 181 4.60 -5.52 -5.76
N GLY A 182 4.72 -5.48 -4.44
CA GLY A 182 3.61 -5.89 -3.58
C GLY A 182 3.47 -5.14 -2.28
N THR A 183 2.25 -5.14 -1.77
CA THR A 183 1.86 -4.46 -0.54
C THR A 183 1.38 -5.47 0.50
N PRO A 184 1.74 -5.31 1.79
CA PRO A 184 2.44 -4.17 2.39
C PRO A 184 3.97 -4.15 2.19
N LEU A 185 4.55 -5.19 1.58
CA LEU A 185 5.99 -5.30 1.32
C LEU A 185 6.24 -6.25 0.14
N TRP A 186 6.73 -5.73 -0.98
CA TRP A 186 8.13 -5.66 -1.41
C TRP A 186 8.16 -5.13 -2.86
N ASP A 187 9.02 -4.16 -3.15
CA ASP A 187 9.34 -3.74 -4.50
C ASP A 187 10.79 -4.16 -4.79
N PRO A 188 11.03 -5.27 -5.51
CA PRO A 188 12.37 -5.78 -5.76
C PRO A 188 13.25 -4.85 -6.58
N GLU A 189 12.66 -4.01 -7.45
CA GLU A 189 13.41 -3.17 -8.38
C GLU A 189 14.15 -2.05 -7.63
N ILE A 190 13.47 -1.42 -6.68
CA ILE A 190 14.02 -0.28 -5.94
C ILE A 190 14.33 -0.61 -4.47
N GLY A 191 13.98 -1.81 -4.00
CA GLY A 191 14.25 -2.28 -2.64
C GLY A 191 13.35 -1.64 -1.57
N CYS A 192 12.17 -1.19 -1.96
CA CYS A 192 11.19 -0.51 -1.09
C CYS A 192 10.23 -1.54 -0.46
N PRO A 193 9.70 -1.30 0.75
CA PRO A 193 10.06 -0.26 1.71
C PRO A 193 11.41 -0.51 2.41
N PHE A 194 11.92 0.54 3.06
CA PHE A 194 13.17 0.58 3.82
C PHE A 194 14.42 0.31 2.97
N ALA A 195 14.44 0.87 1.76
CA ALA A 195 15.56 0.77 0.82
C ALA A 195 16.88 1.30 1.42
N ILE A 196 16.79 2.29 2.30
CA ILE A 196 17.92 2.91 3.03
C ILE A 196 18.74 1.89 3.82
N LEU A 197 18.18 0.74 4.23
CA LEU A 197 18.93 -0.32 4.90
C LEU A 197 20.03 -0.94 4.03
N ASN A 198 19.94 -0.76 2.72
CA ASN A 198 20.94 -1.19 1.75
C ASN A 198 21.91 -0.05 1.37
N GLU A 199 21.83 1.10 2.03
CA GLU A 199 22.62 2.31 1.73
C GLU A 199 23.41 2.80 2.96
N PRO A 200 24.52 2.12 3.34
CA PRO A 200 25.26 2.44 4.57
C PRO A 200 25.75 3.89 4.66
N ASP A 201 26.06 4.51 3.52
CA ASP A 201 26.53 5.90 3.49
C ASP A 201 25.40 6.92 3.64
N LEU A 202 24.16 6.55 3.31
CA LEU A 202 22.98 7.36 3.63
C LEU A 202 22.58 7.20 5.09
N LEU A 203 22.62 5.99 5.64
CA LEU A 203 22.36 5.74 7.07
C LEU A 203 23.29 6.58 7.97
N LYS A 204 24.58 6.69 7.63
CA LYS A 204 25.54 7.53 8.38
C LYS A 204 25.21 9.03 8.35
N LYS A 205 24.41 9.50 7.38
CA LYS A 205 23.98 10.89 7.27
C LYS A 205 22.73 11.19 8.12
N LEU A 206 22.01 10.16 8.58
CA LEU A 206 20.90 10.35 9.50
C LEU A 206 21.40 10.96 10.83
N PRO A 207 20.57 11.78 11.51
CA PRO A 207 20.90 12.27 12.85
C PRO A 207 21.15 11.11 13.82
N GLN A 208 22.03 11.32 14.80
CA GLN A 208 22.24 10.34 15.87
C GLN A 208 21.12 10.45 16.90
N VAL A 209 20.70 9.30 17.44
CA VAL A 209 19.74 9.23 18.55
C VAL A 209 20.50 9.48 19.84
N SER A 210 20.10 10.51 20.58
CA SER A 210 20.76 10.96 21.82
C SER A 210 19.86 10.85 23.04
N ARG A 211 18.60 10.42 22.89
CA ARG A 211 17.62 10.27 23.96
C ARG A 211 16.78 9.01 23.79
N ARG A 212 16.05 8.64 24.84
CA ARG A 212 15.24 7.42 24.93
C ARG A 212 13.76 7.74 24.81
N ALA A 213 13.10 7.06 23.88
CA ALA A 213 11.64 7.02 23.72
C ALA A 213 11.26 5.69 23.07
N SER A 214 10.19 5.05 23.53
CA SER A 214 9.65 3.88 22.85
C SER A 214 8.94 4.31 21.57
N VAL A 215 9.14 3.58 20.48
CA VAL A 215 8.45 3.81 19.21
C VAL A 215 7.49 2.65 18.98
N LEU A 216 6.19 2.91 18.84
CA LEU A 216 5.24 1.89 18.45
C LEU A 216 5.19 1.78 16.92
N SER A 217 5.05 0.55 16.42
CA SER A 217 4.91 0.28 14.99
C SER A 217 4.04 -0.94 14.75
N GLY A 218 3.59 -1.11 13.50
CA GLY A 218 2.95 -2.35 13.08
C GLY A 218 3.97 -3.49 12.98
N ALA A 219 3.52 -4.73 13.15
CA ALA A 219 4.38 -5.91 13.22
C ALA A 219 5.32 -6.07 12.01
N ILE A 220 4.92 -5.64 10.81
CA ILE A 220 5.74 -5.77 9.60
C ILE A 220 6.90 -4.77 9.60
N ALA A 221 6.62 -3.51 9.92
CA ALA A 221 7.59 -2.43 9.83
C ALA A 221 8.53 -2.37 11.04
N ALA A 222 8.06 -2.80 12.22
CA ALA A 222 8.81 -2.76 13.47
C ALA A 222 10.27 -3.26 13.38
N PRO A 223 10.58 -4.45 12.81
CA PRO A 223 11.98 -4.92 12.72
C PRO A 223 12.87 -4.03 11.85
N TYR A 224 12.33 -3.44 10.78
CA TYR A 224 13.09 -2.54 9.91
C TYR A 224 13.36 -1.20 10.59
N VAL A 225 12.34 -0.62 11.23
CA VAL A 225 12.45 0.62 12.00
C VAL A 225 13.44 0.44 13.15
N GLN A 226 13.38 -0.69 13.87
CA GLN A 226 14.35 -1.02 14.92
C GLN A 226 15.78 -1.03 14.39
N LYS A 227 16.01 -1.74 13.28
CA LYS A 227 17.34 -1.84 12.68
C LYS A 227 17.90 -0.46 12.32
N ILE A 228 17.11 0.38 11.65
CA ILE A 228 17.54 1.73 11.26
C ILE A 228 17.85 2.59 12.49
N LEU A 229 16.97 2.61 13.49
CA LEU A 229 17.20 3.41 14.69
C LEU A 229 18.42 2.92 15.50
N THR A 230 18.66 1.60 15.57
CA THR A 230 19.84 1.04 16.22
C THR A 230 21.13 1.44 15.52
N GLU A 231 21.17 1.44 14.18
CA GLU A 231 22.32 1.97 13.41
C GLU A 231 22.56 3.47 13.68
N CYS A 232 21.52 4.20 14.06
CA CYS A 232 21.62 5.61 14.50
C CYS A 232 21.88 5.77 16.01
N GLY A 233 22.15 4.69 16.75
CA GLY A 233 22.50 4.74 18.18
C GLY A 233 21.33 4.60 19.16
N ALA A 234 20.12 4.29 18.71
CA ALA A 234 18.98 4.09 19.60
C ALA A 234 19.17 2.87 20.51
N GLN A 235 18.91 3.07 21.80
CA GLN A 235 18.92 2.00 22.82
C GLN A 235 17.51 1.57 23.23
N ALA A 236 16.53 2.46 23.05
CA ALA A 236 15.13 2.17 23.36
C ALA A 236 14.53 1.23 22.29
N PRO A 237 13.61 0.33 22.68
CA PRO A 237 13.00 -0.61 21.77
C PRO A 237 11.92 0.04 20.90
N VAL A 238 11.81 -0.48 19.67
CA VAL A 238 10.62 -0.35 18.82
C VAL A 238 9.67 -1.48 19.19
N ILE A 239 8.48 -1.15 19.66
CA ILE A 239 7.49 -2.13 20.12
C ILE A 239 6.49 -2.36 18.99
N ALA A 240 6.44 -3.60 18.52
CA ALA A 240 5.44 -4.06 17.58
C ALA A 240 4.11 -4.30 18.31
N VAL A 241 3.00 -3.79 17.75
CA VAL A 241 1.67 -4.31 18.07
C VAL A 241 1.33 -5.48 17.12
N ASP A 242 0.27 -6.25 17.45
CA ASP A 242 -0.17 -7.37 16.61
C ASP A 242 -0.64 -6.93 15.22
N LYS A 243 -1.16 -5.70 15.10
CA LYS A 243 -1.52 -5.09 13.81
C LYS A 243 -0.30 -5.03 12.90
N GLU A 244 -0.42 -5.58 11.70
CA GLU A 244 0.68 -5.64 10.75
C GLU A 244 1.04 -4.27 10.15
N ILE A 245 0.05 -3.43 9.85
CA ILE A 245 0.21 -2.13 9.18
C ILE A 245 0.04 -1.00 10.21
N ALA A 246 1.09 -0.20 10.40
CA ALA A 246 1.15 0.85 11.42
C ALA A 246 0.04 1.92 11.29
N CYS A 247 -0.33 2.28 10.07
CA CYS A 247 -1.40 3.24 9.80
C CYS A 247 -2.78 2.71 10.25
N LEU A 248 -2.95 1.40 10.40
CA LEU A 248 -4.22 0.75 10.71
C LEU A 248 -4.35 0.36 12.18
N ILE A 249 -3.40 0.80 13.02
CA ILE A 249 -3.43 0.58 14.47
C ILE A 249 -4.61 1.38 15.06
N THR A 250 -5.35 0.70 15.92
CA THR A 250 -6.51 1.19 16.67
C THR A 250 -6.23 1.15 18.17
N ILE A 251 -7.15 1.65 18.99
CA ILE A 251 -6.94 1.64 20.46
C ILE A 251 -6.88 0.22 21.01
N GLU A 252 -7.64 -0.71 20.43
CA GLU A 252 -7.66 -2.12 20.82
C GLU A 252 -6.27 -2.75 20.69
N ASP A 253 -5.50 -2.37 19.67
CA ASP A 253 -4.14 -2.86 19.45
C ASP A 253 -3.16 -2.35 20.52
N LEU A 254 -3.44 -1.21 21.19
CA LEU A 254 -2.63 -0.71 22.31
C LEU A 254 -2.92 -1.44 23.63
N GLN A 255 -4.05 -2.14 23.73
CA GLN A 255 -4.42 -2.84 24.95
C GLN A 255 -3.52 -4.05 25.22
N SER A 256 -2.98 -4.69 24.19
CA SER A 256 -2.06 -5.84 24.34
C SER A 256 -0.60 -5.44 24.56
N VAL A 257 -0.26 -4.15 24.44
CA VAL A 257 1.12 -3.68 24.57
C VAL A 257 1.68 -3.94 25.98
N PRO A 258 2.85 -4.61 26.11
CA PRO A 258 3.53 -4.78 27.38
C PRO A 258 4.08 -3.45 27.90
N LEU A 259 3.50 -2.92 28.98
CA LEU A 259 3.86 -1.58 29.48
C LEU A 259 5.21 -1.52 30.19
N ALA A 260 5.67 -2.65 30.74
CA ALA A 260 6.97 -2.75 31.42
C ALA A 260 8.15 -2.44 30.49
N ASP A 261 7.96 -2.60 29.17
CA ASP A 261 8.98 -2.37 28.15
C ASP A 261 8.92 -0.93 27.57
N LEU A 262 7.96 -0.11 28.04
CA LEU A 262 7.77 1.25 27.55
C LEU A 262 8.53 2.28 28.39
N GLU A 263 9.25 3.15 27.69
CA GLU A 263 9.83 4.38 28.23
C GLU A 263 8.73 5.38 28.63
N GLU A 264 9.09 6.41 29.39
CA GLU A 264 8.17 7.49 29.77
C GLU A 264 7.63 8.29 28.58
N THR A 265 8.37 8.33 27.46
CA THR A 265 7.92 8.93 26.21
C THR A 265 7.64 7.84 25.19
N VAL A 266 6.43 7.83 24.64
CA VAL A 266 6.00 6.87 23.61
C VAL A 266 5.62 7.61 22.33
N ILE A 267 6.22 7.21 21.21
CA ILE A 267 5.96 7.76 19.89
C ILE A 267 5.04 6.82 19.13
N LEU A 268 3.86 7.30 18.74
CA LEU A 268 2.90 6.58 17.91
C LEU A 268 3.15 6.85 16.41
N PRO A 269 2.78 5.92 15.51
CA PRO A 269 2.75 6.21 14.08
C PRO A 269 1.85 7.42 13.79
N GLY A 270 2.30 8.32 12.91
CA GLY A 270 1.60 9.58 12.64
C GLY A 270 0.18 9.38 12.12
N ARG A 271 -0.07 8.30 11.35
CA ARG A 271 -1.36 8.00 10.71
C ARG A 271 -2.21 6.95 11.43
N ALA A 272 -1.81 6.45 12.60
CA ALA A 272 -2.59 5.44 13.31
C ALA A 272 -3.98 5.98 13.73
N PHE A 273 -5.03 5.16 13.59
CA PHE A 273 -6.43 5.45 13.93
C PHE A 273 -6.68 5.40 15.45
N ILE A 274 -5.98 6.25 16.19
CA ILE A 274 -6.08 6.35 17.65
C ILE A 274 -6.30 7.80 18.04
N HIS A 275 -7.04 8.05 19.12
CA HIS A 275 -7.13 9.37 19.74
C HIS A 275 -6.04 9.54 20.80
N ASP A 276 -5.22 10.60 20.71
CA ASP A 276 -4.00 10.74 21.53
C ASP A 276 -4.25 10.68 23.06
N PRO A 277 -5.27 11.35 23.63
CA PRO A 277 -5.59 11.23 25.05
C PRO A 277 -5.93 9.78 25.46
N GLU A 278 -6.65 9.05 24.60
CA GLU A 278 -7.02 7.66 24.88
C GLU A 278 -5.80 6.74 24.86
N ALA A 279 -4.87 6.97 23.93
CA ALA A 279 -3.59 6.28 23.94
C ALA A 279 -2.80 6.55 25.22
N ALA A 280 -2.76 7.80 25.70
CA ALA A 280 -2.05 8.15 26.93
C ALA A 280 -2.63 7.42 28.14
N ASP A 281 -3.97 7.34 28.25
CA ASP A 281 -4.64 6.60 29.32
C ASP A 281 -4.32 5.10 29.25
N VAL A 282 -4.46 4.49 28.07
CA VAL A 282 -4.22 3.05 27.87
C VAL A 282 -2.76 2.67 28.08
N LEU A 283 -1.83 3.52 27.66
CA LEU A 283 -0.39 3.28 27.83
C LEU A 283 0.10 3.65 29.24
N SER A 284 -0.69 4.36 30.06
CA SER A 284 -0.33 4.72 31.44
C SER A 284 -1.09 3.91 32.51
N ARG A 285 -1.83 2.87 32.11
CA ARG A 285 -2.68 2.07 33.02
C ARG A 285 -1.93 1.28 34.09
N ASP A 286 -0.60 1.18 34.01
CA ASP A 286 0.25 0.61 35.07
C ASP A 286 0.63 1.63 36.17
N GLY A 287 0.15 2.87 36.07
CA GLY A 287 0.42 3.95 37.01
C GLY A 287 1.62 4.83 36.63
N THR A 288 2.40 4.46 35.61
CA THR A 288 3.47 5.31 35.06
C THR A 288 2.86 6.27 34.03
N VAL A 289 2.90 7.58 34.31
CA VAL A 289 2.39 8.59 33.38
C VAL A 289 3.32 8.68 32.17
N ARG A 290 2.80 8.36 30.98
CA ARG A 290 3.56 8.41 29.73
C ARG A 290 3.16 9.60 28.87
N LEU A 291 4.17 10.29 28.32
CA LEU A 291 3.98 11.30 27.28
C LEU A 291 3.81 10.61 25.93
N VAL A 292 2.63 10.78 25.32
CA VAL A 292 2.34 10.28 23.97
C VAL A 292 2.58 11.37 22.94
N VAL A 293 3.37 11.06 21.90
CA VAL A 293 3.70 11.96 20.80
C VAL A 293 3.46 11.28 19.46
N ARG A 294 3.01 12.02 18.45
CA ARG A 294 2.92 11.51 17.07
C ARG A 294 4.26 11.60 16.36
N GLY A 295 4.68 10.48 15.77
CA GLY A 295 5.78 10.41 14.84
C GLY A 295 5.42 10.99 13.46
N PRO A 296 6.32 10.86 12.49
CA PRO A 296 6.06 11.26 11.11
C PRO A 296 4.85 10.53 10.51
N GLU A 297 4.21 11.14 9.52
CA GLU A 297 3.08 10.53 8.82
C GLU A 297 3.47 9.23 8.10
N MET A 298 4.64 9.22 7.47
CA MET A 298 5.18 8.08 6.73
C MET A 298 6.70 8.02 6.96
N LEU A 299 7.23 6.79 7.04
CA LEU A 299 8.68 6.55 7.11
C LEU A 299 9.27 6.06 5.78
N THR A 300 8.41 5.60 4.87
CA THR A 300 8.76 4.99 3.58
C THR A 300 7.51 4.94 2.70
N ALA A 301 7.67 4.62 1.42
CA ALA A 301 6.58 4.36 0.50
C ALA A 301 6.12 2.90 0.63
N ASP A 302 4.82 2.65 0.46
CA ASP A 302 4.33 1.30 0.15
C ASP A 302 4.43 1.03 -1.36
N ALA A 303 4.12 -0.19 -1.79
CA ALA A 303 4.21 -0.55 -3.21
C ALA A 303 3.20 0.16 -4.12
N GLU A 304 2.09 0.65 -3.56
CA GLU A 304 1.12 1.48 -4.30
C GLU A 304 1.75 2.83 -4.63
N THR A 305 2.38 3.46 -3.64
CA THR A 305 3.06 4.75 -3.80
C THR A 305 4.35 4.60 -4.61
N SER A 306 5.11 3.53 -4.39
CA SER A 306 6.42 3.31 -5.01
C SER A 306 6.36 2.94 -6.49
N MET A 307 5.18 2.53 -6.99
CA MET A 307 4.98 2.17 -8.40
C MET A 307 5.40 3.31 -9.33
N GLY A 308 5.05 4.55 -8.99
CA GLY A 308 5.40 5.77 -9.73
C GLY A 308 6.67 6.48 -9.27
N MET A 309 7.46 5.89 -8.36
CA MET A 309 8.65 6.53 -7.81
C MET A 309 9.94 5.91 -8.34
N THR A 310 10.98 6.74 -8.42
CA THR A 310 12.36 6.26 -8.60
C THR A 310 12.96 5.83 -7.25
N ARG A 311 14.04 5.05 -7.30
CA ARG A 311 14.80 4.67 -6.09
C ARG A 311 15.25 5.91 -5.29
N ASP A 312 15.75 6.94 -5.97
CA ASP A 312 16.22 8.17 -5.31
C ASP A 312 15.09 8.90 -4.58
N GLN A 313 13.89 8.96 -5.17
CA GLN A 313 12.71 9.55 -4.52
C GLN A 313 12.30 8.77 -3.27
N VAL A 314 12.37 7.43 -3.31
CA VAL A 314 12.10 6.59 -2.13
C VAL A 314 13.15 6.81 -1.05
N LEU A 315 14.43 6.83 -1.42
CA LEU A 315 15.52 7.07 -0.46
C LEU A 315 15.43 8.46 0.17
N GLU A 316 15.09 9.49 -0.61
CA GLU A 316 14.85 10.84 -0.09
C GLU A 316 13.68 10.86 0.91
N MET A 317 12.57 10.20 0.57
CA MET A 317 11.42 10.07 1.46
C MET A 317 11.79 9.38 2.78
N GLU A 318 12.54 8.27 2.71
CA GLU A 318 13.00 7.54 3.89
C GLU A 318 13.98 8.35 4.73
N MET A 319 14.95 9.00 4.10
CA MET A 319 15.88 9.92 4.78
C MET A 319 15.14 11.01 5.55
N ASN A 320 14.13 11.63 4.92
CA ASN A 320 13.31 12.67 5.53
C ASN A 320 12.46 12.12 6.69
N GLY A 321 11.77 10.99 6.48
CA GLY A 321 10.93 10.35 7.49
C GLY A 321 11.72 9.93 8.73
N PHE A 322 12.86 9.25 8.54
CA PHE A 322 13.71 8.83 9.66
C PHE A 322 14.41 9.99 10.35
N SER A 323 14.85 11.02 9.61
CA SER A 323 15.41 12.24 10.24
C SER A 323 14.39 12.91 11.14
N GLN A 324 13.14 13.04 10.69
CA GLN A 324 12.06 13.60 11.51
C GLN A 324 11.75 12.73 12.73
N LEU A 325 11.67 11.41 12.58
CA LEU A 325 11.45 10.49 13.70
C LEU A 325 12.55 10.64 14.76
N ILE A 326 13.82 10.66 14.34
CA ILE A 326 14.97 10.81 15.25
C ILE A 326 14.95 12.18 15.94
N TRP A 327 14.58 13.26 15.24
CA TRP A 327 14.42 14.56 15.87
C TRP A 327 13.29 14.57 16.90
N ILE A 328 12.18 13.87 16.66
CA ILE A 328 11.09 13.73 17.63
C ILE A 328 11.60 12.96 18.87
N ILE A 329 12.31 11.85 18.67
CA ILE A 329 12.95 11.09 19.76
C ILE A 329 13.88 12.01 20.57
N ASN A 330 14.78 12.73 19.92
CA ASN A 330 15.75 13.59 20.62
C ASN A 330 15.11 14.79 21.31
N ARG A 331 13.97 15.27 20.79
CA ARG A 331 13.25 16.41 21.37
C ARG A 331 12.44 16.02 22.60
N PHE A 332 11.72 14.90 22.55
CA PHE A 332 10.74 14.51 23.57
C PHE A 332 11.18 13.35 24.45
N GLY A 333 12.19 12.59 24.03
CA GLY A 333 12.77 11.51 24.82
C GLY A 333 13.45 12.01 26.09
N LYS A 334 13.74 11.07 26.98
CA LYS A 334 14.46 11.29 28.24
C LYS A 334 15.93 10.90 28.10
N ASP A 335 16.75 11.41 29.01
CA ASP A 335 18.18 11.06 29.08
C ASP A 335 18.38 9.62 29.57
#